data_AF-U4UE22-F1
#
_entry.id   AF-U4UE22-F1
#
_cell.length_a   1.000
_cell.length_b   1.000
_cell.length_c   1.000
_cell.angle_alpha   90.00
_cell.angle_beta   90.00
_cell.angle_gamma   90.00
#
_symmetry.space_group_name_H-M   'P 1'
#
loop_
_entity.id
_entity.type
_entity.pdbx_description
1 polymer ?
#
loop_
_entity_poly.entity_id
_entity_poly.type
_entity_poly.pdbx_seq_one_letter_code
_entity_poly.pdbx_strand_id
1 'polypeptide(L)'
;MTLLDTLQENLWITRGTRAVFVDFSVYNANLNLYCICKIIFEFLPPGGVSPAVQFTPAALTPFGNIWDWILRILLYYFSAYIMYCLCEEIREMVHFKGTYFIQFWNYVDLIIIMLTCLLVVGTEYMKAVMAPYIEEIPHNPTRYGNLETPGIIYQVVKTSGAVLLFFVYLRTFKYLNFSRRIAQLNNTIRNCSKDILGFSVMFFVAYFAYAELGYLVFGSQTDEFRSFGQSMFTLLRTILGDFDYEKISNANWIVAPVYFLTYIILVFFVPLNMFLEIINDTYADVKIDIAIAPKKIEMSEYIKKKCDFDDREIEMYFKRYDIDPLKDLQKEDIERFYEMFAQEDLARKRGEENIVTWKGFQNESVPRNLLERESLAEIRELFLDFGREFFRLPLSAPPPPPALRFLQECDECERCGDSPLRLRGAGLCLPAGA
;
A
#
# COMPACT_ATOMS: atom_id res chain seq x y z
N MET A 1 -10.28 37.09 55.05
CA MET A 1 -10.44 35.71 54.61
C MET A 1 -10.74 35.69 53.13
N THR A 2 -9.84 35.09 52.37
CA THR A 2 -10.12 34.64 51.01
C THR A 2 -11.01 33.40 51.06
N LEU A 3 -11.66 33.06 49.96
CA LEU A 3 -12.49 31.85 49.87
C LEU A 3 -11.67 30.57 50.09
N LEU A 4 -10.37 30.58 49.76
CA LEU A 4 -9.45 29.47 50.00
C LEU A 4 -9.18 29.28 51.50
N ASP A 5 -8.94 30.37 52.25
CA ASP A 5 -8.74 30.33 53.70
C ASP A 5 -9.95 29.65 54.37
N THR A 6 -11.17 30.06 53.99
CA THR A 6 -12.41 29.50 54.52
C THR A 6 -12.57 28.01 54.19
N LEU A 7 -12.20 27.56 52.99
CA LEU A 7 -12.24 26.13 52.63
C LEU A 7 -11.19 25.30 53.39
N GLN A 8 -10.03 25.88 53.66
CA GLN A 8 -8.95 25.26 54.43
C GLN A 8 -9.33 25.11 55.92
N GLU A 9 -9.88 26.15 56.53
CA GLU A 9 -10.35 26.11 57.93
C GLU A 9 -11.51 25.11 58.14
N ASN A 10 -12.40 24.97 57.15
CA ASN A 10 -13.49 23.98 57.18
C ASN A 10 -13.04 22.55 56.81
N LEU A 11 -11.74 22.30 56.60
CA LEU A 11 -11.20 20.98 56.22
C LEU A 11 -11.92 20.34 55.02
N TRP A 12 -12.22 21.14 53.99
CA TRP A 12 -13.03 20.70 52.84
C TRP A 12 -12.46 19.46 52.12
N ILE A 13 -11.12 19.36 52.05
CA ILE A 13 -10.43 18.15 51.57
C ILE A 13 -10.20 17.23 52.78
N THR A 14 -10.79 16.03 52.72
CA THR A 14 -10.71 15.04 53.80
C THR A 14 -10.08 13.74 53.31
N ARG A 15 -9.81 12.79 54.21
CA ARG A 15 -9.35 11.43 53.87
C ARG A 15 -10.33 10.66 52.96
N GLY A 16 -11.60 11.09 52.89
CA GLY A 16 -12.61 10.51 51.99
C GLY A 16 -12.58 11.08 50.56
N THR A 17 -11.91 12.21 50.33
CA THR A 17 -11.80 12.85 49.01
C THR A 17 -11.03 11.92 48.05
N ARG A 18 -11.54 11.76 46.81
CA ARG A 18 -10.96 10.89 45.78
C ARG A 18 -10.38 11.61 44.59
N ALA A 19 -11.01 12.69 44.16
CA ALA A 19 -10.48 13.58 43.14
C ALA A 19 -10.90 15.01 43.46
N VAL A 20 -10.04 15.97 43.14
CA VAL A 20 -10.37 17.40 43.09
C VAL A 20 -10.10 17.88 41.67
N PHE A 21 -11.11 18.52 41.07
CA PHE A 21 -11.05 19.08 39.73
C PHE A 21 -11.00 20.60 39.83
N VAL A 22 -10.06 21.22 39.12
CA VAL A 22 -9.95 22.68 38.98
C VAL A 22 -10.08 22.99 37.49
N ASP A 23 -11.28 23.42 37.11
CA ASP A 23 -11.68 23.59 35.72
C ASP A 23 -11.86 25.08 35.40
N PHE A 24 -11.20 25.54 34.34
CA PHE A 24 -11.31 26.92 33.85
C PHE A 24 -11.09 26.98 32.34
N SER A 25 -11.63 28.01 31.69
CA SER A 25 -11.48 28.22 30.26
C SER A 25 -10.83 29.56 29.98
N VAL A 26 -9.80 29.57 29.14
CA VAL A 26 -9.11 30.80 28.69
C VAL A 26 -9.45 31.02 27.22
N TYR A 27 -9.79 32.25 26.84
CA TYR A 27 -10.02 32.64 25.46
C TYR A 27 -8.88 33.54 24.96
N ASN A 28 -8.31 33.21 23.79
CA ASN A 28 -7.29 34.01 23.13
C ASN A 28 -7.91 34.73 21.92
N ALA A 29 -8.14 36.04 22.07
CA ALA A 29 -8.76 36.88 21.03
C ALA A 29 -7.91 37.01 19.74
N ASN A 30 -6.58 36.90 19.82
CA ASN A 30 -5.70 37.02 18.65
C ASN A 30 -5.76 35.77 17.76
N LEU A 31 -6.00 34.59 18.35
CA LEU A 31 -6.12 33.31 17.65
C LEU A 31 -7.58 32.86 17.47
N ASN A 32 -8.53 33.59 18.03
CA ASN A 32 -9.96 33.24 18.08
C ASN A 32 -10.18 31.80 18.60
N LEU A 33 -9.48 31.44 19.68
CA LEU A 33 -9.36 30.07 20.18
C LEU A 33 -9.64 30.00 21.69
N TYR A 34 -10.45 29.03 22.11
CA TYR A 34 -10.62 28.69 23.52
C TYR A 34 -9.64 27.58 23.91
N CYS A 35 -9.11 27.64 25.13
CA CYS A 35 -8.38 26.55 25.76
C CYS A 35 -9.14 26.15 27.04
N ILE A 36 -9.70 24.95 27.03
CA ILE A 36 -10.36 24.36 28.20
C ILE A 36 -9.26 23.69 29.02
N CYS A 37 -9.09 24.15 30.26
CA CYS A 37 -8.05 23.72 31.17
C CYS A 37 -8.70 22.93 32.31
N LYS A 38 -8.28 21.68 32.49
CA LYS A 38 -8.72 20.79 33.57
C LYS A 38 -7.49 20.29 34.32
N ILE A 39 -7.40 20.65 35.60
CA ILE A 39 -6.35 20.17 36.51
C ILE A 39 -7.02 19.19 37.47
N ILE A 40 -6.52 17.95 37.50
CA ILE A 40 -7.08 16.85 38.27
C ILE A 40 -6.05 16.46 39.34
N PHE A 41 -6.49 16.41 40.59
CA PHE A 41 -5.71 15.85 41.71
C PHE A 41 -6.39 14.58 42.19
N GLU A 42 -5.88 13.41 41.83
CA GLU A 42 -6.40 12.12 42.26
C GLU A 42 -5.76 11.71 43.60
N PHE A 43 -6.60 11.37 44.59
CA PHE A 43 -6.18 10.97 45.93
C PHE A 43 -6.26 9.45 46.07
N LEU A 44 -5.10 8.80 45.95
CA LEU A 44 -4.98 7.34 46.01
C LEU A 44 -5.32 6.83 47.43
N PRO A 45 -5.93 5.64 47.59
CA PRO A 45 -6.19 5.03 48.89
C PRO A 45 -5.03 5.00 49.90
N PRO A 46 -3.75 4.75 49.52
CA PRO A 46 -2.59 4.88 50.41
C PRO A 46 -2.24 6.32 50.85
N GLY A 47 -2.88 7.36 50.32
CA GLY A 47 -2.66 8.76 50.69
C GLY A 47 -1.77 9.58 49.75
N GLY A 48 -1.26 8.99 48.66
CA GLY A 48 -0.55 9.73 47.62
C GLY A 48 -1.50 10.56 46.75
N VAL A 49 -0.98 11.66 46.18
CA VAL A 49 -1.70 12.50 45.22
C VAL A 49 -1.07 12.36 43.83
N SER A 50 -1.87 11.99 42.84
CA SER A 50 -1.47 11.88 41.43
C SER A 50 -2.07 13.06 40.65
N PRO A 51 -1.26 14.08 40.27
CA PRO A 51 -1.74 15.19 39.46
C PRO A 51 -1.79 14.80 37.97
N ALA A 52 -2.89 15.11 37.31
CA ALA A 52 -3.04 15.05 35.86
C ALA A 52 -3.54 16.38 35.32
N VAL A 53 -3.08 16.78 34.14
CA VAL A 53 -3.43 18.07 33.52
C VAL A 53 -3.87 17.83 32.08
N GLN A 54 -5.05 18.36 31.73
CA GLN A 54 -5.60 18.30 30.39
C GLN A 54 -5.84 19.71 29.86
N PHE A 55 -5.26 20.00 28.69
CA PHE A 55 -5.47 21.23 27.94
C PHE A 55 -6.10 20.89 26.59
N THR A 56 -7.35 21.28 26.39
CA THR A 56 -8.10 21.05 25.16
C THR A 56 -8.27 22.38 24.41
N PRO A 57 -7.42 22.69 23.42
CA PRO A 57 -7.63 23.83 22.52
C PRO A 57 -8.77 23.54 21.54
N ALA A 58 -9.78 24.40 21.52
CA ALA A 58 -10.97 24.27 20.70
C ALA A 58 -11.39 25.59 20.04
N ALA A 59 -11.64 25.54 18.72
CA ALA A 59 -12.19 26.65 17.96
C ALA A 59 -13.71 26.62 18.08
N LEU A 60 -14.24 27.24 19.14
CA LEU A 60 -15.66 27.19 19.52
C LEU A 60 -16.47 28.39 18.99
N THR A 61 -15.82 29.50 18.64
CA THR A 61 -16.51 30.70 18.14
C THR A 61 -17.19 30.44 16.80
N PRO A 62 -18.35 31.07 16.53
CA PRO A 62 -18.96 31.01 15.23
C PRO A 62 -18.08 31.69 14.18
N PHE A 63 -17.99 31.00 13.07
CA PHE A 63 -17.36 31.33 11.79
C PHE A 63 -17.67 32.76 11.30
N GLY A 64 -16.75 33.69 11.58
CA GLY A 64 -16.82 35.09 11.14
C GLY A 64 -16.09 35.36 9.82
N ASN A 65 -15.21 34.46 9.38
CA ASN A 65 -14.34 34.70 8.22
C ASN A 65 -14.94 34.13 6.93
N ILE A 66 -14.62 34.76 5.79
CA ILE A 66 -15.02 34.26 4.45
C ILE A 66 -14.48 32.84 4.19
N TRP A 67 -13.30 32.52 4.72
CA TRP A 67 -12.67 31.20 4.65
C TRP A 67 -13.53 30.10 5.25
N ASP A 68 -14.25 30.40 6.32
CA ASP A 68 -15.08 29.43 7.02
C ASP A 68 -16.31 29.03 6.21
N TRP A 69 -16.91 29.99 5.49
CA TRP A 69 -18.01 29.75 4.56
C TRP A 69 -17.54 28.94 3.36
N ILE A 70 -16.35 29.23 2.81
CA ILE A 70 -15.73 28.43 1.74
C ILE A 70 -15.51 26.99 2.20
N LEU A 71 -14.94 26.78 3.39
CA LEU A 71 -14.71 25.45 3.96
C LEU A 71 -16.01 24.67 4.20
N ARG A 72 -17.09 25.34 4.63
CA ARG A 72 -18.42 24.72 4.78
C ARG A 72 -19.02 24.31 3.43
N ILE A 73 -18.96 25.17 2.41
CA ILE A 73 -19.44 24.84 1.06
C ILE A 73 -18.67 23.64 0.50
N LEU A 74 -17.34 23.63 0.67
CA LEU A 74 -16.47 22.52 0.26
C LEU A 74 -16.83 21.22 1.02
N LEU A 75 -17.09 21.29 2.33
CA LEU A 75 -17.51 20.14 3.13
C LEU A 75 -18.85 19.56 2.64
N TYR A 76 -19.84 20.40 2.36
CA TYR A 76 -21.13 19.90 1.83
C TYR A 76 -20.98 19.32 0.42
N TYR A 77 -20.19 19.95 -0.45
CA TYR A 77 -19.87 19.40 -1.78
C TYR A 77 -19.19 18.02 -1.67
N PHE A 78 -18.19 17.88 -0.79
CA PHE A 78 -17.55 16.60 -0.51
C PHE A 78 -18.52 15.57 0.07
N SER A 79 -19.43 15.98 0.96
CA SER A 79 -20.46 15.08 1.50
C SER A 79 -21.42 14.56 0.41
N ALA A 80 -21.78 15.40 -0.56
CA ALA A 80 -22.63 15.00 -1.69
C ALA A 80 -21.91 14.00 -2.61
N TYR A 81 -20.61 14.20 -2.86
CA TYR A 81 -19.77 13.22 -3.57
C TYR A 81 -19.70 11.87 -2.84
N ILE A 82 -19.54 11.88 -1.52
CA ILE A 82 -19.48 10.65 -0.72
C ILE A 82 -20.85 9.95 -0.63
N MET A 83 -21.97 10.70 -0.65
CA MET A 83 -23.31 10.12 -0.81
C MET A 83 -23.49 9.44 -2.17
N TYR A 84 -22.91 9.98 -3.24
CA TYR A 84 -22.86 9.29 -4.55
C TYR A 84 -22.05 7.99 -4.44
N CYS A 85 -20.86 8.01 -3.84
CA CYS A 85 -20.07 6.80 -3.61
C CYS A 85 -20.80 5.74 -2.76
N LEU A 86 -21.55 6.16 -1.73
CA LEU A 86 -22.39 5.27 -0.92
C LEU A 86 -23.47 4.57 -1.77
N CYS A 87 -24.10 5.28 -2.72
CA CYS A 87 -25.04 4.67 -3.65
C CYS A 87 -24.36 3.66 -4.60
N GLU A 88 -23.13 3.93 -5.06
CA GLU A 88 -22.37 2.98 -5.88
C GLU A 88 -21.96 1.73 -5.10
N GLU A 89 -21.46 1.86 -3.87
CA GLU A 89 -21.11 0.73 -3.00
C GLU A 89 -22.34 -0.12 -2.64
N ILE A 90 -23.50 0.50 -2.39
CA ILE A 90 -24.76 -0.25 -2.19
C ILE A 90 -25.15 -1.03 -3.46
N ARG A 91 -25.01 -0.43 -4.64
CA ARG A 91 -25.26 -1.13 -5.91
C ARG A 91 -24.29 -2.30 -6.10
N GLU A 92 -23.02 -2.14 -5.78
CA GLU A 92 -22.01 -3.20 -5.87
C GLU A 92 -22.25 -4.32 -4.85
N MET A 93 -22.58 -4.00 -3.61
CA MET A 93 -22.98 -5.00 -2.59
C MET A 93 -24.19 -5.83 -3.05
N VAL A 94 -25.21 -5.20 -3.64
CA VAL A 94 -26.40 -5.89 -4.16
C VAL A 94 -26.06 -6.79 -5.36
N HIS A 95 -25.14 -6.36 -6.23
CA HIS A 95 -24.73 -7.11 -7.41
C HIS A 95 -23.81 -8.29 -7.08
N PHE A 96 -22.73 -8.06 -6.34
CA PHE A 96 -21.68 -9.06 -6.07
C PHE A 96 -21.93 -9.91 -4.81
N LYS A 97 -22.88 -9.53 -3.95
CA LYS A 97 -23.33 -10.29 -2.77
C LYS A 97 -22.17 -10.84 -1.92
N GLY A 98 -22.02 -12.17 -1.84
CA GLY A 98 -21.00 -12.83 -1.02
C GLY A 98 -19.56 -12.56 -1.47
N THR A 99 -19.32 -12.34 -2.77
CA THR A 99 -17.98 -12.08 -3.33
C THR A 99 -17.42 -10.73 -2.85
N TYR A 100 -18.29 -9.76 -2.55
CA TYR A 100 -17.91 -8.44 -2.06
C TYR A 100 -17.10 -8.51 -0.75
N PHE A 101 -17.46 -9.41 0.17
CA PHE A 101 -16.81 -9.57 1.48
C PHE A 101 -15.43 -10.27 1.42
N ILE A 102 -15.00 -10.73 0.25
CA ILE A 102 -13.68 -11.37 0.09
C ILE A 102 -12.60 -10.31 -0.23
N GLN A 103 -12.98 -9.15 -0.76
CA GLN A 103 -12.04 -8.11 -1.21
C GLN A 103 -11.68 -7.13 -0.09
N PHE A 104 -10.44 -7.19 0.39
CA PHE A 104 -9.89 -6.30 1.44
C PHE A 104 -10.20 -4.80 1.22
N TRP A 105 -10.03 -4.31 -0.02
CA TRP A 105 -10.24 -2.89 -0.34
C TRP A 105 -11.67 -2.40 -0.08
N ASN A 106 -12.67 -3.28 -0.19
CA ASN A 106 -14.07 -2.91 0.02
C ASN A 106 -14.34 -2.55 1.49
N TYR A 107 -13.64 -3.20 2.43
CA TYR A 107 -13.69 -2.82 3.84
C TYR A 107 -13.06 -1.44 4.09
N VAL A 108 -11.97 -1.09 3.41
CA VAL A 108 -11.35 0.25 3.49
C VAL A 108 -12.32 1.30 2.95
N ASP A 109 -12.95 1.04 1.80
CA ASP A 109 -13.91 1.93 1.16
C ASP A 109 -15.17 2.13 2.03
N LEU A 110 -15.69 1.07 2.67
CA LEU A 110 -16.79 1.14 3.65
C LEU A 110 -16.42 1.92 4.93
N ILE A 111 -15.20 1.75 5.46
CA ILE A 111 -14.71 2.50 6.62
C ILE A 111 -14.62 4.00 6.32
N ILE A 112 -14.14 4.39 5.13
CA ILE A 112 -14.06 5.79 4.68
C ILE A 112 -15.45 6.42 4.63
N ILE A 113 -16.45 5.70 4.10
CA ILE A 113 -17.84 6.16 4.03
C ILE A 113 -18.43 6.33 5.44
N MET A 114 -18.26 5.35 6.31
CA MET A 114 -18.72 5.41 7.72
C MET A 114 -18.11 6.57 8.50
N LEU A 115 -16.79 6.76 8.40
CA LEU A 115 -16.09 7.86 9.06
C LEU A 115 -16.49 9.23 8.50
N THR A 116 -16.74 9.34 7.20
CA THR A 116 -17.23 10.60 6.60
C THR A 116 -18.65 10.94 7.04
N CYS A 117 -19.54 9.95 7.11
CA CYS A 117 -20.89 10.15 7.65
C CYS A 117 -20.84 10.64 9.10
N LEU A 118 -20.01 10.00 9.94
CA LEU A 118 -19.77 10.41 11.33
C LEU A 118 -19.19 11.84 11.42
N LEU A 119 -18.27 12.22 10.52
CA LEU A 119 -17.73 13.58 10.45
C LEU A 119 -18.83 14.61 10.16
N VAL A 120 -19.63 14.40 9.12
CA VAL A 120 -20.70 15.33 8.72
C VAL A 120 -21.71 15.49 9.86
N VAL A 121 -22.27 14.39 10.36
CA VAL A 121 -23.21 14.40 11.50
C VAL A 121 -22.58 15.03 12.73
N GLY A 122 -21.33 14.72 13.04
CA GLY A 122 -20.58 15.29 14.15
C GLY A 122 -20.39 16.80 14.04
N THR A 123 -20.13 17.35 12.84
CA THR A 123 -20.01 18.80 12.65
C THR A 123 -21.34 19.54 12.79
N GLU A 124 -22.47 18.96 12.35
CA GLU A 124 -23.79 19.57 12.57
C GLU A 124 -24.21 19.48 14.04
N TYR A 125 -23.99 18.33 14.67
CA TYR A 125 -24.24 18.13 16.10
C TYR A 125 -23.42 19.10 16.96
N MET A 126 -22.13 19.29 16.63
CA MET A 126 -21.29 20.30 17.28
C MET A 126 -21.93 21.70 17.18
N LYS A 127 -22.33 22.16 15.98
CA LYS A 127 -22.97 23.49 15.83
C LYS A 127 -24.23 23.63 16.69
N ALA A 128 -25.09 22.61 16.69
CA ALA A 128 -26.33 22.60 17.46
C ALA A 128 -26.06 22.67 18.98
N VAL A 129 -25.03 21.97 19.46
CA VAL A 129 -24.61 22.03 20.88
C VAL A 129 -23.96 23.37 21.22
N MET A 130 -23.17 23.98 20.34
CA MET A 130 -22.47 25.25 20.61
C MET A 130 -23.38 26.47 20.70
N ALA A 131 -24.47 26.50 19.92
CA ALA A 131 -25.37 27.65 19.79
C ALA A 131 -25.76 28.31 21.14
N PRO A 132 -26.29 27.58 22.15
CA PRO A 132 -26.64 28.20 23.44
C PRO A 132 -25.44 28.75 24.22
N TYR A 133 -24.26 28.12 24.15
CA TYR A 133 -23.07 28.60 24.87
C TYR A 133 -22.53 29.90 24.26
N ILE A 134 -22.62 30.04 22.93
CA ILE A 134 -22.21 31.26 22.21
C ILE A 134 -23.10 32.45 22.60
N GLU A 135 -24.39 32.21 22.87
CA GLU A 135 -25.33 33.24 23.32
C GLU A 135 -25.16 33.54 24.83
N GLU A 136 -25.00 32.52 25.68
CA GLU A 136 -24.97 32.72 27.14
C GLU A 136 -23.67 33.39 27.65
N ILE A 137 -22.50 32.99 27.13
CA ILE A 137 -21.19 33.41 27.67
C ILE A 137 -20.96 34.93 27.56
N PRO A 138 -21.23 35.61 26.42
CA PRO A 138 -21.07 37.07 26.33
C PRO A 138 -22.05 37.85 27.20
N HIS A 139 -23.24 37.30 27.46
CA HIS A 139 -24.28 37.97 28.24
C HIS A 139 -24.09 37.82 29.77
N ASN A 140 -23.40 36.77 30.24
CA ASN A 140 -23.18 36.51 31.67
C ASN A 140 -21.68 36.31 32.03
N PRO A 141 -20.84 37.35 31.93
CA PRO A 141 -19.38 37.22 32.08
C PRO A 141 -18.89 36.80 33.48
N THR A 142 -19.75 36.85 34.49
CA THR A 142 -19.44 36.43 35.87
C THR A 142 -19.83 34.99 36.17
N ARG A 143 -20.53 34.30 35.26
CA ARG A 143 -20.94 32.90 35.41
C ARG A 143 -19.93 31.99 34.71
N TYR A 144 -19.50 30.92 35.38
CA TYR A 144 -18.71 29.87 34.72
C TYR A 144 -19.56 29.14 33.68
N GLY A 145 -19.19 29.27 32.40
CA GLY A 145 -19.75 28.49 31.30
C GLY A 145 -19.05 27.15 31.20
N ASN A 146 -19.79 26.04 31.36
CA ASN A 146 -19.22 24.70 31.24
C ASN A 146 -18.92 24.38 29.76
N LEU A 147 -17.66 24.54 29.36
CA LEU A 147 -17.19 24.24 28.01
C LEU A 147 -16.65 22.81 27.83
N GLU A 148 -16.74 21.93 28.83
CA GLU A 148 -16.20 20.57 28.74
C GLU A 148 -16.91 19.74 27.67
N THR A 149 -18.24 19.62 27.74
CA THR A 149 -19.06 18.88 26.76
C THR A 149 -18.79 19.34 25.31
N PRO A 150 -18.85 20.65 24.98
CA PRO A 150 -18.49 21.11 23.64
C PRO A 150 -17.03 20.83 23.26
N GLY A 151 -16.09 20.89 24.21
CA GLY A 151 -14.68 20.54 24.00
C GLY A 151 -14.45 19.08 23.64
N ILE A 152 -15.13 18.16 24.33
CA ILE A 152 -15.07 16.71 24.05
C ILE A 152 -15.62 16.41 22.66
N ILE A 153 -16.78 16.99 22.29
CA ILE A 153 -17.38 16.82 20.97
C ILE A 153 -16.42 17.32 19.87
N TYR A 154 -15.82 18.50 20.07
CA TYR A 154 -14.81 19.03 19.15
C TYR A 154 -13.59 18.10 19.01
N GLN A 155 -13.08 17.55 20.11
CA GLN A 155 -11.96 16.62 20.09
C GLN A 155 -12.31 15.33 19.34
N VAL A 156 -13.50 14.77 19.55
CA VAL A 156 -13.99 13.57 18.82
C VAL A 156 -14.09 13.83 17.32
N VAL A 157 -14.70 14.95 16.90
CA VAL A 157 -14.82 15.33 15.48
C VAL A 157 -13.46 15.58 14.83
N LYS A 158 -12.53 16.23 15.55
CA LYS A 158 -11.16 16.45 15.08
C LYS A 158 -10.40 15.13 14.91
N THR A 159 -10.51 14.21 15.88
CA THR A 159 -9.85 12.90 15.83
C THR A 159 -10.44 12.01 14.74
N SER A 160 -11.77 11.98 14.55
CA SER A 160 -12.37 11.20 13.47
C SER A 160 -11.98 11.72 12.09
N GLY A 161 -11.85 13.05 11.91
CA GLY A 161 -11.29 13.65 10.70
C GLY A 161 -9.83 13.25 10.42
N ALA A 162 -8.99 13.18 11.46
CA ALA A 162 -7.61 12.71 11.31
C ALA A 162 -7.54 11.22 10.90
N VAL A 163 -8.39 10.37 11.50
CA VAL A 163 -8.49 8.95 11.15
C VAL A 163 -9.03 8.76 9.73
N LEU A 164 -10.03 9.55 9.31
CA LEU A 164 -10.54 9.56 7.94
C LEU A 164 -9.44 9.89 6.93
N LEU A 165 -8.64 10.94 7.17
CA LEU A 165 -7.52 11.31 6.31
C LEU A 165 -6.50 10.16 6.17
N PHE A 166 -6.18 9.47 7.27
CA PHE A 166 -5.31 8.29 7.24
C PHE A 166 -5.86 7.19 6.32
N PHE A 167 -7.15 6.86 6.41
CA PHE A 167 -7.76 5.87 5.51
C PHE A 167 -7.83 6.35 4.04
N VAL A 168 -8.02 7.64 3.79
CA VAL A 168 -7.94 8.21 2.43
C VAL A 168 -6.54 8.05 1.83
N TYR A 169 -5.48 8.30 2.61
CA TYR A 169 -4.11 7.99 2.18
C TYR A 169 -3.88 6.48 2.00
N LEU A 170 -4.47 5.62 2.83
CA LEU A 170 -4.41 4.17 2.61
C LEU A 170 -5.07 3.75 1.29
N ARG A 171 -6.21 4.36 0.92
CA ARG A 171 -6.88 4.13 -0.37
C ARG A 171 -6.00 4.52 -1.56
N THR A 172 -5.07 5.48 -1.41
CA THR A 172 -4.10 5.82 -2.46
C THR A 172 -3.24 4.61 -2.88
N PHE A 173 -2.87 3.71 -1.96
CA PHE A 173 -2.08 2.51 -2.30
C PHE A 173 -2.78 1.57 -3.30
N LYS A 174 -4.12 1.53 -3.34
CA LYS A 174 -4.90 0.76 -4.33
C LYS A 174 -4.49 1.14 -5.77
N TYR A 175 -4.28 2.43 -6.01
CA TYR A 175 -3.93 3.02 -7.31
C TYR A 175 -2.42 2.99 -7.62
N LEU A 176 -1.54 2.80 -6.63
CA LEU A 176 -0.08 2.69 -6.85
C LEU A 176 0.35 1.38 -7.52
N ASN A 177 -0.57 0.43 -7.71
CA ASN A 177 -0.36 -0.82 -8.45
C ASN A 177 -0.07 -0.64 -9.95
N PHE A 178 -0.12 0.59 -10.48
CA PHE A 178 0.17 0.87 -11.90
C PHE A 178 1.60 0.48 -12.33
N SER A 179 2.57 0.41 -11.41
CA SER A 179 3.94 0.00 -11.74
C SER A 179 4.17 -1.49 -11.52
N ARG A 180 4.80 -2.17 -12.50
CA ARG A 180 5.14 -3.62 -12.43
C ARG A 180 5.93 -3.98 -11.17
N ARG A 181 6.80 -3.08 -10.67
CA ARG A 181 7.61 -3.29 -9.45
C ARG A 181 6.77 -3.29 -8.16
N ILE A 182 5.81 -2.36 -8.03
CA ILE A 182 4.92 -2.32 -6.85
C ILE A 182 3.91 -3.48 -6.90
N ALA A 183 3.41 -3.83 -8.09
CA ALA A 183 2.56 -5.00 -8.27
C ALA A 183 3.25 -6.31 -7.85
N GLN A 184 4.56 -6.48 -8.15
CA GLN A 184 5.35 -7.62 -7.67
C GLN A 184 5.37 -7.68 -6.13
N LEU A 185 5.67 -6.56 -5.45
CA LEU A 185 5.70 -6.49 -3.98
C LEU A 185 4.34 -6.80 -3.34
N ASN A 186 3.25 -6.31 -3.93
CA ASN A 186 1.90 -6.60 -3.44
C ASN A 186 1.50 -8.07 -3.68
N ASN A 187 1.95 -8.69 -4.77
CA ASN A 187 1.75 -10.12 -5.01
C ASN A 187 2.55 -10.99 -4.02
N THR A 188 3.80 -10.62 -3.69
CA THR A 188 4.57 -11.35 -2.67
C THR A 188 3.91 -11.27 -1.30
N ILE A 189 3.49 -10.08 -0.86
CA ILE A 189 2.77 -9.89 0.41
C ILE A 189 1.46 -10.68 0.42
N ARG A 190 0.73 -10.70 -0.69
CA ARG A 190 -0.53 -11.46 -0.81
C ARG A 190 -0.29 -12.96 -0.70
N ASN A 191 0.74 -13.50 -1.37
CA ASN A 191 1.03 -14.93 -1.36
C ASN A 191 1.51 -15.39 0.02
N CYS A 192 2.48 -14.69 0.63
CA CYS A 192 3.02 -15.04 1.95
C CYS A 192 2.07 -14.76 3.12
N SER A 193 0.97 -14.03 2.89
CA SER A 193 0.05 -13.60 3.96
C SER A 193 -0.49 -14.75 4.81
N LYS A 194 -0.75 -15.93 4.22
CA LYS A 194 -1.26 -17.10 4.94
C LYS A 194 -0.22 -17.69 5.88
N ASP A 195 1.03 -17.79 5.42
CA ASP A 195 2.13 -18.40 6.17
C ASP A 195 2.60 -17.45 7.29
N ILE A 196 2.67 -16.14 6.99
CA ILE A 196 2.86 -15.08 7.98
C ILE A 196 1.76 -15.12 9.05
N LEU A 197 0.48 -15.26 8.68
CA LEU A 197 -0.61 -15.35 9.65
C LEU A 197 -0.51 -16.61 10.52
N GLY A 198 -0.18 -17.76 9.94
CA GLY A 198 0.04 -19.01 10.68
C GLY A 198 1.16 -18.87 11.72
N PHE A 199 2.32 -18.33 11.31
CA PHE A 199 3.44 -18.11 12.22
C PHE A 199 3.16 -16.99 13.25
N SER A 200 2.41 -15.95 12.88
CA SER A 200 2.04 -14.86 13.78
C SER A 200 1.23 -15.33 14.98
N VAL A 201 0.40 -16.39 14.84
CA VAL A 201 -0.30 -16.99 15.99
C VAL A 201 0.69 -17.52 17.03
N MET A 202 1.76 -18.21 16.61
CA MET A 202 2.80 -18.71 17.50
C MET A 202 3.55 -17.56 18.20
N PHE A 203 3.87 -16.51 17.44
CA PHE A 203 4.46 -15.28 17.99
C PHE A 203 3.57 -14.64 19.06
N PHE A 204 2.28 -14.44 18.79
CA PHE A 204 1.37 -13.79 19.73
C PHE A 204 1.16 -14.63 21.01
N VAL A 205 1.11 -15.96 20.91
CA VAL A 205 1.06 -16.83 22.10
C VAL A 205 2.29 -16.63 22.99
N ALA A 206 3.50 -16.61 22.42
CA ALA A 206 4.71 -16.35 23.18
C ALA A 206 4.72 -14.92 23.76
N TYR A 207 4.39 -13.92 22.94
CA TYR A 207 4.33 -12.51 23.34
C TYR A 207 3.37 -12.26 24.51
N PHE A 208 2.16 -12.81 24.48
CA PHE A 208 1.20 -12.67 25.58
C PHE A 208 1.64 -13.42 26.84
N ALA A 209 2.26 -14.60 26.70
CA ALA A 209 2.82 -15.32 27.85
C ALA A 209 3.94 -14.51 28.54
N TYR A 210 4.80 -13.82 27.77
CA TYR A 210 5.80 -12.90 28.32
C TYR A 210 5.17 -11.64 28.94
N ALA A 211 4.09 -11.10 28.35
CA ALA A 211 3.37 -9.94 28.90
C ALA A 211 2.71 -10.27 30.25
N GLU A 212 2.11 -11.45 30.38
CA GLU A 212 1.52 -11.94 31.62
C GLU A 212 2.60 -12.26 32.68
N LEU A 213 3.69 -12.94 32.29
CA LEU A 213 4.82 -13.21 33.18
C LEU A 213 5.46 -11.91 33.70
N GLY A 214 5.66 -10.91 32.82
CA GLY A 214 6.20 -9.61 33.20
C GLY A 214 5.30 -8.85 34.16
N TYR A 215 3.99 -8.84 33.89
CA TYR A 215 2.96 -8.29 34.78
C TYR A 215 3.00 -8.94 36.18
N LEU A 216 3.04 -10.27 36.25
CA LEU A 216 3.03 -11.01 37.51
C LEU A 216 4.33 -10.88 38.33
N VAL A 217 5.49 -10.78 37.67
CA VAL A 217 6.80 -10.69 38.35
C VAL A 217 7.17 -9.25 38.71
N PHE A 218 6.99 -8.29 37.80
CA PHE A 218 7.51 -6.92 37.94
C PHE A 218 6.43 -5.86 38.20
N GLY A 219 5.14 -6.18 38.01
CA GLY A 219 4.06 -5.19 38.03
C GLY A 219 3.74 -4.55 39.39
N SER A 220 4.25 -5.11 40.49
CA SER A 220 4.17 -4.51 41.83
C SER A 220 5.31 -3.52 42.14
N GLN A 221 6.40 -3.57 41.37
CA GLN A 221 7.64 -2.81 41.62
C GLN A 221 8.00 -1.82 40.52
N THR A 222 7.39 -1.94 39.32
CA THR A 222 7.72 -1.12 38.15
C THR A 222 6.44 -0.60 37.47
N ASP A 223 6.40 0.70 37.18
CA ASP A 223 5.24 1.32 36.50
C ASP A 223 5.02 0.76 35.08
N GLU A 224 6.12 0.36 34.43
CA GLU A 224 6.15 -0.22 33.08
C GLU A 224 5.42 -1.56 32.98
N PHE A 225 5.29 -2.30 34.08
CA PHE A 225 4.53 -3.56 34.17
C PHE A 225 3.27 -3.44 35.06
N ARG A 226 2.85 -2.23 35.46
CA ARG A 226 1.75 -2.00 36.42
C ARG A 226 0.38 -2.53 35.97
N SER A 227 0.16 -2.70 34.67
CA SER A 227 -1.04 -3.34 34.12
C SER A 227 -0.66 -4.26 32.96
N PHE A 228 -1.50 -5.24 32.66
CA PHE A 228 -1.28 -6.16 31.53
C PHE A 228 -1.16 -5.41 30.18
N GLY A 229 -2.01 -4.39 29.95
CA GLY A 229 -1.93 -3.54 28.77
C GLY A 229 -0.64 -2.69 28.73
N GLN A 230 -0.21 -2.12 29.86
CA GLN A 230 1.06 -1.40 29.93
C GLN A 230 2.25 -2.34 29.67
N SER A 231 2.20 -3.56 30.22
CA SER A 231 3.22 -4.60 30.02
C SER A 231 3.37 -4.97 28.54
N MET A 232 2.27 -5.07 27.78
CA MET A 232 2.34 -5.23 26.32
C MET A 232 3.05 -4.06 25.65
N PHE A 233 2.67 -2.81 25.96
CA PHE A 233 3.32 -1.64 25.36
C PHE A 233 4.82 -1.56 25.70
N THR A 234 5.21 -1.92 26.93
CA THR A 234 6.61 -2.02 27.36
C THR A 234 7.38 -3.09 26.58
N LEU A 235 6.78 -4.27 26.35
CA LEU A 235 7.41 -5.31 25.51
C LEU A 235 7.52 -4.89 24.04
N LEU A 236 6.52 -4.20 23.49
CA LEU A 236 6.62 -3.62 22.16
C LEU A 236 7.74 -2.57 22.08
N ARG A 237 7.89 -1.69 23.08
CA ARG A 237 9.03 -0.74 23.16
C ARG A 237 10.38 -1.44 23.28
N THR A 238 10.43 -2.57 23.99
CA THR A 238 11.63 -3.41 24.12
C THR A 238 12.09 -3.94 22.76
N ILE A 239 11.17 -4.31 21.86
CA ILE A 239 11.48 -4.69 20.47
C ILE A 239 12.12 -3.54 19.67
N LEU A 240 11.75 -2.28 19.96
CA LEU A 240 12.37 -1.09 19.38
C LEU A 240 13.73 -0.72 20.02
N GLY A 241 14.16 -1.44 21.06
CA GLY A 241 15.39 -1.14 21.82
C GLY A 241 15.23 -0.07 22.91
N ASP A 242 14.01 0.34 23.21
CA ASP A 242 13.68 1.34 24.24
C ASP A 242 13.18 0.62 25.51
N PHE A 243 14.12 0.31 26.42
CA PHE A 243 13.87 -0.42 27.67
C PHE A 243 14.73 0.12 28.82
N ASP A 244 14.16 0.21 30.02
CA ASP A 244 14.89 0.59 31.24
C ASP A 244 15.24 -0.67 32.06
N TYR A 245 16.38 -1.29 31.72
CA TYR A 245 16.82 -2.50 32.39
C TYR A 245 17.15 -2.28 33.88
N GLU A 246 17.58 -1.08 34.27
CA GLU A 246 17.95 -0.79 35.66
C GLU A 246 16.75 -0.94 36.59
N LYS A 247 15.58 -0.39 36.22
CA LYS A 247 14.34 -0.56 37.00
C LYS A 247 13.94 -2.02 37.18
N ILE A 248 14.02 -2.83 36.11
CA ILE A 248 13.62 -4.25 36.13
C ILE A 248 14.62 -5.06 36.96
N SER A 249 15.93 -4.80 36.82
CA SER A 249 17.01 -5.41 37.60
C SER A 249 16.89 -5.10 39.10
N ASN A 250 16.53 -3.86 39.44
CA ASN A 250 16.29 -3.44 40.83
C ASN A 250 15.10 -4.17 41.47
N ALA A 251 14.08 -4.53 40.68
CA ALA A 251 12.92 -5.28 41.17
C ALA A 251 13.24 -6.77 41.44
N ASN A 252 14.02 -7.43 40.57
CA ASN A 252 14.52 -8.78 40.82
C ASN A 252 15.79 -9.09 40.01
N TRP A 253 16.95 -8.98 40.67
CA TRP A 253 18.27 -9.15 40.06
C TRP A 253 18.55 -10.55 39.47
N ILE A 254 17.78 -11.58 39.85
CA ILE A 254 17.94 -12.95 39.32
C ILE A 254 17.01 -13.17 38.13
N VAL A 255 15.73 -12.80 38.27
CA VAL A 255 14.71 -13.07 37.25
C VAL A 255 14.79 -12.10 36.08
N ALA A 256 15.15 -10.83 36.32
CA ALA A 256 15.26 -9.82 35.28
C ALA A 256 16.26 -10.16 34.14
N PRO A 257 17.52 -10.55 34.41
CA PRO A 257 18.44 -10.95 33.33
C PRO A 257 17.92 -12.12 32.52
N VAL A 258 17.35 -13.14 33.18
CA VAL A 258 16.83 -14.35 32.50
C VAL A 258 15.63 -14.01 31.63
N TYR A 259 14.62 -13.34 32.21
CA TYR A 259 13.42 -12.89 31.50
C TYR A 259 13.76 -12.05 30.26
N PHE A 260 14.66 -11.09 30.42
CA PHE A 260 15.05 -10.18 29.35
C PHE A 260 15.83 -10.89 28.23
N LEU A 261 16.80 -11.74 28.59
CA LEU A 261 17.59 -12.51 27.63
C LEU A 261 16.72 -13.49 26.84
N THR A 262 15.83 -14.24 27.52
CA THR A 262 14.96 -15.20 26.83
C THR A 262 13.89 -14.51 25.99
N TYR A 263 13.39 -13.34 26.41
CA TYR A 263 12.50 -12.51 25.60
C TYR A 263 13.16 -12.06 24.29
N ILE A 264 14.37 -11.50 24.35
CA ILE A 264 15.09 -11.05 23.14
C ILE A 264 15.37 -12.23 22.19
N ILE A 265 15.78 -13.38 22.71
CA ILE A 265 16.07 -14.54 21.85
C ILE A 265 14.78 -15.10 21.23
N LEU A 266 13.75 -15.35 22.02
CA LEU A 266 12.56 -16.11 21.59
C LEU A 266 11.46 -15.25 20.96
N VAL A 267 11.35 -13.96 21.31
CA VAL A 267 10.28 -13.07 20.83
C VAL A 267 10.80 -12.03 19.83
N PHE A 268 12.09 -11.66 19.89
CA PHE A 268 12.69 -10.77 18.89
C PHE A 268 13.46 -11.55 17.80
N PHE A 269 14.57 -12.22 18.12
CA PHE A 269 15.44 -12.81 17.10
C PHE A 269 14.80 -13.98 16.32
N VAL A 270 14.18 -14.95 17.02
CA VAL A 270 13.55 -16.10 16.34
C VAL A 270 12.43 -15.67 15.39
N PRO A 271 11.44 -14.83 15.80
CA PRO A 271 10.36 -14.41 14.91
C PRO A 271 10.83 -13.51 13.77
N LEU A 272 11.77 -12.59 14.03
CA LEU A 272 12.34 -11.72 12.99
C LEU A 272 12.98 -12.55 11.86
N ASN A 273 13.82 -13.53 12.21
CA ASN A 273 14.47 -14.39 11.22
C ASN A 273 13.48 -15.27 10.45
N MET A 274 12.45 -15.81 11.12
CA MET A 274 11.39 -16.60 10.46
C MET A 274 10.53 -15.75 9.51
N PHE A 275 10.15 -14.53 9.90
CA PHE A 275 9.41 -13.63 9.01
C PHE A 275 10.23 -13.22 7.78
N LEU A 276 11.53 -12.94 7.96
CA LEU A 276 12.42 -12.64 6.83
C LEU A 276 12.52 -13.81 5.85
N GLU A 277 12.64 -15.04 6.36
CA GLU A 277 12.76 -16.23 5.51
C GLU A 277 11.47 -16.48 4.69
N ILE A 278 10.29 -16.44 5.35
CA ILE A 278 8.99 -16.59 4.67
C ILE A 278 8.81 -15.54 3.56
N ILE A 279 9.22 -14.29 3.81
CA ILE A 279 9.14 -13.21 2.81
C ILE A 279 10.15 -13.41 1.68
N ASN A 280 11.36 -13.88 1.97
CA ASN A 280 12.42 -14.08 0.99
C ASN A 280 12.11 -15.25 0.03
N ASP A 281 11.61 -16.36 0.56
CA ASP A 281 11.25 -17.57 -0.20
C ASP A 281 10.09 -17.26 -1.17
N THR A 282 9.01 -16.68 -0.65
CA THR A 282 7.87 -16.24 -1.49
C THR A 282 8.22 -15.10 -2.45
N TYR A 283 9.22 -14.27 -2.15
CA TYR A 283 9.76 -13.29 -3.10
C TYR A 283 10.52 -13.95 -4.25
N ALA A 284 11.29 -15.02 -3.96
CA ALA A 284 11.95 -15.81 -4.99
C ALA A 284 10.91 -16.49 -5.91
N ASP A 285 9.88 -17.12 -5.34
CA ASP A 285 8.78 -17.75 -6.09
C ASP A 285 8.07 -16.77 -7.02
N VAL A 286 7.58 -15.63 -6.52
CA VAL A 286 6.88 -14.65 -7.36
C VAL A 286 7.80 -14.05 -8.43
N LYS A 287 9.11 -13.94 -8.16
CA LYS A 287 10.09 -13.52 -9.17
C LYS A 287 10.28 -14.58 -10.27
N ILE A 288 10.24 -15.87 -9.92
CA ILE A 288 10.24 -16.98 -10.87
C ILE A 288 8.93 -16.99 -11.67
N ASP A 289 7.77 -16.87 -11.02
CA ASP A 289 6.46 -16.79 -11.67
C ASP A 289 6.38 -15.62 -12.66
N ILE A 290 6.93 -14.45 -12.34
CA ILE A 290 6.96 -13.29 -13.26
C ILE A 290 7.91 -13.53 -14.45
N ALA A 291 8.96 -14.33 -14.27
CA ALA A 291 9.90 -14.69 -15.35
C ALA A 291 9.36 -15.82 -16.25
N ILE A 292 8.59 -16.75 -15.70
CA ILE A 292 7.93 -17.86 -16.42
C ILE A 292 6.62 -17.42 -17.06
N ALA A 293 5.86 -16.53 -16.40
CA ALA A 293 4.67 -15.93 -16.96
C ALA A 293 5.01 -15.42 -18.36
N PRO A 294 4.26 -15.84 -19.41
CA PRO A 294 4.61 -15.51 -20.77
C PRO A 294 4.67 -14.00 -20.85
N LYS A 295 5.89 -13.47 -21.07
CA LYS A 295 6.17 -12.03 -21.16
C LYS A 295 5.02 -11.45 -21.98
N LYS A 296 4.11 -10.69 -21.34
CA LYS A 296 2.92 -10.13 -22.00
C LYS A 296 3.46 -9.44 -23.23
N ILE A 297 3.28 -10.06 -24.40
CA ILE A 297 4.06 -9.64 -25.55
C ILE A 297 3.38 -8.35 -25.97
N GLU A 298 3.98 -7.23 -25.59
CA GLU A 298 3.60 -5.92 -26.10
C GLU A 298 3.55 -6.11 -27.61
N MET A 299 2.39 -5.89 -28.22
CA MET A 299 2.07 -6.41 -29.56
C MET A 299 3.15 -6.00 -30.59
N SER A 300 3.72 -4.82 -30.39
CA SER A 300 4.93 -4.30 -31.04
C SER A 300 6.12 -5.25 -31.02
N GLU A 301 6.49 -5.82 -29.87
CA GLU A 301 7.65 -6.71 -29.71
C GLU A 301 7.43 -8.08 -30.41
N TYR A 302 6.19 -8.57 -30.49
CA TYR A 302 5.87 -9.77 -31.28
C TYR A 302 5.94 -9.51 -32.78
N ILE A 303 5.31 -8.42 -33.25
CA ILE A 303 5.27 -8.03 -34.66
C ILE A 303 6.68 -7.71 -35.15
N LYS A 304 7.43 -6.89 -34.41
CA LYS A 304 8.81 -6.51 -34.75
C LYS A 304 9.72 -7.73 -34.91
N LYS A 305 9.63 -8.70 -34.00
CA LYS A 305 10.42 -9.96 -34.05
C LYS A 305 10.06 -10.86 -35.24
N LYS A 306 8.85 -10.73 -35.81
CA LYS A 306 8.30 -11.67 -36.81
C LYS A 306 8.11 -11.06 -38.20
N CYS A 307 8.11 -9.73 -38.34
CA CYS A 307 7.79 -9.00 -39.56
C CYS A 307 8.78 -7.88 -39.95
N ASP A 308 9.83 -7.61 -39.17
CA ASP A 308 10.88 -6.61 -39.49
C ASP A 308 10.38 -5.16 -39.71
N PHE A 309 9.26 -4.80 -39.09
CA PHE A 309 8.74 -3.42 -39.09
C PHE A 309 9.45 -2.52 -38.07
N ASP A 310 9.65 -1.25 -38.43
CA ASP A 310 10.15 -0.22 -37.50
C ASP A 310 9.05 0.25 -36.52
N ASP A 311 9.45 0.75 -35.34
CA ASP A 311 8.53 1.12 -34.26
C ASP A 311 7.52 2.19 -34.71
N ARG A 312 7.92 3.09 -35.61
CA ARG A 312 7.07 4.13 -36.19
C ARG A 312 5.99 3.60 -37.12
N GLU A 313 6.25 2.54 -37.87
CA GLU A 313 5.25 1.94 -38.76
C GLU A 313 4.18 1.24 -37.92
N ILE A 314 4.59 0.48 -36.90
CA ILE A 314 3.69 -0.16 -35.93
C ILE A 314 2.80 0.88 -35.23
N GLU A 315 3.37 2.02 -34.79
CA GLU A 315 2.62 3.11 -34.15
C GLU A 315 1.62 3.79 -35.11
N MET A 316 2.01 4.03 -36.37
CA MET A 316 1.08 4.52 -37.39
C MET A 316 -0.09 3.56 -37.63
N TYR A 317 0.17 2.26 -37.62
CA TYR A 317 -0.85 1.23 -37.86
C TYR A 317 -1.89 1.14 -36.75
N PHE A 318 -1.48 1.10 -35.48
CA PHE A 318 -2.43 1.13 -34.36
C PHE A 318 -3.28 2.41 -34.37
N LYS A 319 -2.67 3.55 -34.73
CA LYS A 319 -3.37 4.84 -34.88
C LYS A 319 -4.31 4.90 -36.10
N ARG A 320 -4.06 4.13 -37.15
CA ARG A 320 -4.92 4.04 -38.35
C ARG A 320 -6.21 3.27 -38.09
N TYR A 321 -6.14 2.27 -37.21
CA TYR A 321 -7.25 1.34 -36.93
C TYR A 321 -7.87 1.50 -35.52
N ASP A 322 -7.44 2.50 -34.75
CA ASP A 322 -7.94 2.82 -33.39
C ASP A 322 -7.83 1.64 -32.41
N ILE A 323 -6.72 0.90 -32.50
CA ILE A 323 -6.43 -0.28 -31.68
C ILE A 323 -5.67 0.16 -30.43
N ASP A 324 -6.27 -0.03 -29.26
CA ASP A 324 -5.67 0.35 -27.97
C ASP A 324 -4.59 -0.68 -27.54
N PRO A 325 -3.29 -0.34 -27.57
CA PRO A 325 -2.19 -1.28 -27.37
C PRO A 325 -2.05 -1.78 -25.92
N LEU A 326 -2.81 -1.20 -24.99
CA LEU A 326 -2.82 -1.54 -23.56
C LEU A 326 -3.95 -2.50 -23.17
N LYS A 327 -4.83 -2.87 -24.11
CA LYS A 327 -5.97 -3.75 -23.84
C LYS A 327 -5.52 -5.20 -23.64
N ASP A 328 -6.13 -5.90 -22.68
CA ASP A 328 -5.91 -7.32 -22.44
C ASP A 328 -6.43 -8.16 -23.62
N LEU A 329 -5.52 -8.52 -24.54
CA LEU A 329 -5.77 -9.35 -25.72
C LEU A 329 -5.34 -10.80 -25.46
N GLN A 330 -6.12 -11.76 -25.98
CA GLN A 330 -5.76 -13.18 -25.90
C GLN A 330 -4.76 -13.54 -27.01
N LYS A 331 -4.08 -14.68 -26.85
CA LYS A 331 -3.05 -15.13 -27.80
C LYS A 331 -3.60 -15.33 -29.22
N GLU A 332 -4.86 -15.71 -29.32
CA GLU A 332 -5.62 -15.87 -30.57
C GLU A 332 -5.85 -14.53 -31.29
N ASP A 333 -6.04 -13.43 -30.56
CA ASP A 333 -6.17 -12.10 -31.15
C ASP A 333 -4.84 -11.64 -31.76
N ILE A 334 -3.73 -11.90 -31.05
CA ILE A 334 -2.36 -11.59 -31.50
C ILE A 334 -2.03 -12.32 -32.82
N GLU A 335 -2.46 -13.58 -32.96
CA GLU A 335 -2.28 -14.35 -34.20
C GLU A 335 -3.12 -13.79 -35.36
N ARG A 336 -4.37 -13.36 -35.13
CA ARG A 336 -5.19 -12.67 -36.15
C ARG A 336 -4.61 -11.31 -36.56
N PHE A 337 -4.07 -10.54 -35.62
CA PHE A 337 -3.37 -9.29 -35.95
C PHE A 337 -2.17 -9.56 -36.87
N TYR A 338 -1.35 -10.57 -36.55
CA TYR A 338 -0.25 -10.99 -37.42
C TYR A 338 -0.71 -11.42 -38.82
N GLU A 339 -1.80 -12.17 -38.95
CA GLU A 339 -2.33 -12.57 -40.27
C GLU A 339 -2.77 -11.37 -41.12
N MET A 340 -3.41 -10.36 -40.52
CA MET A 340 -3.74 -9.11 -41.23
C MET A 340 -2.49 -8.34 -41.67
N PHE A 341 -1.48 -8.18 -40.80
CA PHE A 341 -0.23 -7.51 -41.16
C PHE A 341 0.50 -8.23 -42.30
N ALA A 342 0.52 -9.56 -42.29
CA ALA A 342 1.09 -10.37 -43.37
C ALA A 342 0.30 -10.22 -44.68
N GLN A 343 -1.03 -10.15 -44.63
CA GLN A 343 -1.88 -9.93 -45.81
C GLN A 343 -1.69 -8.52 -46.39
N GLU A 344 -1.62 -7.48 -45.57
CA GLU A 344 -1.37 -6.10 -46.04
C GLU A 344 0.03 -5.93 -46.63
N ASP A 345 1.09 -6.51 -46.05
CA ASP A 345 2.43 -6.49 -46.65
C ASP A 345 2.47 -7.26 -47.98
N LEU A 346 1.77 -8.40 -48.08
CA LEU A 346 1.59 -9.14 -49.34
C LEU A 346 0.73 -8.39 -50.38
N ALA A 347 -0.15 -7.50 -49.97
CA ALA A 347 -0.92 -6.62 -50.87
C ALA A 347 -0.07 -5.43 -51.32
N ARG A 348 0.68 -4.80 -50.40
CA ARG A 348 1.65 -3.72 -50.66
C ARG A 348 2.73 -4.17 -51.65
N LYS A 349 3.23 -5.41 -51.52
CA LYS A 349 4.18 -6.04 -52.45
C LYS A 349 3.57 -6.42 -53.82
N ARG A 350 2.24 -6.54 -53.92
CA ARG A 350 1.51 -6.76 -55.19
C ARG A 350 1.01 -5.47 -55.84
N GLY A 351 1.09 -4.33 -55.15
CA GLY A 351 0.60 -3.04 -55.65
C GLY A 351 -0.92 -2.87 -55.57
N GLU A 352 -1.61 -3.67 -54.75
CA GLU A 352 -3.06 -3.64 -54.57
C GLU A 352 -3.42 -2.91 -53.26
N GLU A 353 -3.87 -1.66 -53.34
CA GLU A 353 -4.41 -0.93 -52.18
C GLU A 353 -5.89 -1.29 -51.96
N ASN A 354 -6.18 -2.22 -51.06
CA ASN A 354 -7.53 -2.47 -50.55
C ASN A 354 -7.57 -2.29 -49.02
N ILE A 355 -8.55 -1.51 -48.55
CA ILE A 355 -8.65 -1.07 -47.15
C ILE A 355 -9.55 -2.04 -46.37
N VAL A 356 -8.97 -2.81 -45.44
CA VAL A 356 -9.74 -3.65 -44.50
C VAL A 356 -10.23 -2.76 -43.35
N THR A 357 -11.55 -2.67 -43.12
CA THR A 357 -12.12 -1.75 -42.10
C THR A 357 -12.62 -2.48 -40.85
N TRP A 358 -12.24 -1.96 -39.68
CA TRP A 358 -12.30 -2.68 -38.38
C TRP A 358 -13.61 -2.54 -37.57
N LYS A 359 -14.70 -2.02 -38.16
CA LYS A 359 -15.89 -1.58 -37.40
C LYS A 359 -16.85 -2.67 -36.90
N GLY A 360 -16.62 -3.95 -37.20
CA GLY A 360 -17.59 -5.02 -36.91
C GLY A 360 -17.63 -5.55 -35.46
N PHE A 361 -16.57 -5.37 -34.67
CA PHE A 361 -16.33 -6.24 -33.50
C PHE A 361 -16.99 -5.84 -32.17
N GLN A 362 -17.83 -4.80 -32.13
CA GLN A 362 -18.46 -4.35 -30.87
C GLN A 362 -19.80 -5.04 -30.53
N ASN A 363 -20.44 -5.73 -31.48
CA ASN A 363 -21.77 -6.34 -31.28
C ASN A 363 -21.89 -7.69 -31.99
N GLU A 364 -21.32 -8.76 -31.43
CA GLU A 364 -21.91 -10.10 -31.59
C GLU A 364 -21.42 -11.08 -30.52
N SER A 365 -22.35 -11.68 -29.79
CA SER A 365 -22.10 -12.79 -28.88
C SER A 365 -22.06 -14.10 -29.67
N VAL A 366 -20.93 -14.81 -29.57
CA VAL A 366 -20.66 -16.07 -30.30
C VAL A 366 -21.80 -17.09 -30.15
N PRO A 367 -22.48 -17.50 -31.23
CA PRO A 367 -23.21 -18.76 -31.27
C PRO A 367 -22.19 -19.89 -31.41
N ARG A 368 -22.17 -20.82 -30.45
CA ARG A 368 -21.54 -22.12 -30.70
C ARG A 368 -22.37 -22.89 -31.73
N ASN A 369 -21.69 -23.76 -32.47
CA ASN A 369 -22.22 -24.69 -33.48
C ASN A 369 -22.28 -24.11 -34.90
N LEU A 370 -21.22 -24.35 -35.68
CA LEU A 370 -21.31 -24.77 -37.09
C LEU A 370 -20.01 -25.44 -37.50
N LEU A 371 -19.79 -26.61 -36.89
CA LEU A 371 -18.75 -27.55 -37.25
C LEU A 371 -19.41 -28.62 -38.14
N GLU A 372 -19.60 -28.33 -39.43
CA GLU A 372 -19.80 -29.37 -40.48
C GLU A 372 -19.79 -28.76 -41.90
N ARG A 373 -19.00 -29.38 -42.79
CA ARG A 373 -19.08 -29.35 -44.27
C ARG A 373 -18.80 -27.98 -44.94
N GLU A 374 -18.04 -27.88 -46.04
CA GLU A 374 -17.67 -28.86 -47.07
C GLU A 374 -16.29 -28.52 -47.72
N SER A 375 -15.80 -29.40 -48.62
CA SER A 375 -14.77 -29.17 -49.66
C SER A 375 -13.37 -28.59 -49.33
N LEU A 376 -12.73 -28.98 -48.21
CA LEU A 376 -11.26 -28.77 -48.02
C LEU A 376 -10.35 -29.69 -48.89
N ALA A 377 -10.90 -30.37 -49.89
CA ALA A 377 -10.19 -31.33 -50.75
C ALA A 377 -9.80 -30.78 -52.14
N GLU A 378 -10.42 -29.69 -52.62
CA GLU A 378 -10.22 -29.22 -54.01
C GLU A 378 -9.17 -28.10 -54.16
N ILE A 379 -8.78 -27.44 -53.07
CA ILE A 379 -7.83 -26.31 -53.12
C ILE A 379 -6.36 -26.78 -53.05
N ARG A 380 -6.11 -28.04 -52.68
CA ARG A 380 -4.74 -28.56 -52.45
C ARG A 380 -3.99 -28.97 -53.72
N GLU A 381 -4.70 -29.23 -54.82
CA GLU A 381 -4.12 -29.61 -56.12
C GLU A 381 -3.81 -28.40 -57.02
N LEU A 382 -4.30 -27.20 -56.70
CA LEU A 382 -4.21 -26.01 -57.57
C LEU A 382 -2.95 -25.15 -57.36
N PHE A 383 -2.08 -25.51 -56.40
CA PHE A 383 -0.85 -24.76 -56.07
C PHE A 383 0.46 -25.52 -56.29
N LEU A 384 0.42 -26.73 -56.85
CA LEU A 384 1.63 -27.54 -57.11
C LEU A 384 2.22 -27.37 -58.52
N ASP A 385 1.50 -26.75 -59.46
CA ASP A 385 1.93 -26.67 -60.87
C ASP A 385 2.50 -25.30 -61.31
N PHE A 386 2.42 -24.25 -60.49
CA PHE A 386 2.98 -22.93 -60.83
C PHE A 386 4.49 -22.81 -60.52
N GLY A 387 5.23 -23.88 -60.81
CA GLY A 387 6.57 -24.17 -60.30
C GLY A 387 7.63 -24.50 -61.33
N ARG A 388 7.52 -24.02 -62.58
CA ARG A 388 8.66 -23.80 -63.51
C ARG A 388 8.25 -23.20 -64.87
N GLU A 389 8.39 -21.87 -65.00
CA GLU A 389 8.96 -21.24 -66.19
C GLU A 389 9.24 -19.75 -65.94
N PHE A 390 10.44 -19.41 -65.45
CA PHE A 390 11.14 -18.16 -65.79
C PHE A 390 12.58 -18.21 -65.26
N PHE A 391 13.51 -18.68 -66.10
CA PHE A 391 14.94 -18.78 -65.77
C PHE A 391 15.75 -18.07 -66.86
N ARG A 392 16.27 -16.86 -66.59
CA ARG A 392 17.40 -16.25 -67.33
C ARG A 392 18.21 -15.25 -66.49
N LEU A 393 19.35 -15.74 -65.99
CA LEU A 393 20.63 -15.01 -65.98
C LEU A 393 21.13 -14.87 -67.46
N PRO A 394 22.20 -14.10 -67.83
CA PRO A 394 23.35 -13.73 -66.99
C PRO A 394 24.12 -12.39 -67.25
N LEU A 395 25.12 -12.14 -66.37
CA LEU A 395 26.48 -11.58 -66.62
C LEU A 395 26.73 -10.15 -67.14
N SER A 396 27.51 -9.37 -66.36
CA SER A 396 28.94 -9.08 -66.69
C SER A 396 29.69 -8.42 -65.51
N ALA A 397 31.02 -8.60 -65.46
CA ALA A 397 31.98 -7.98 -64.53
C ALA A 397 33.23 -7.51 -65.31
N PRO A 398 34.05 -6.55 -64.82
CA PRO A 398 35.43 -6.89 -64.41
C PRO A 398 36.08 -6.00 -63.28
N PRO A 399 37.31 -6.34 -62.78
CA PRO A 399 38.02 -5.71 -61.63
C PRO A 399 39.27 -4.87 -62.07
N PRO A 400 40.17 -4.29 -61.19
CA PRO A 400 41.15 -4.97 -60.28
C PRO A 400 41.46 -4.29 -58.87
N PRO A 401 42.28 -4.90 -57.96
CA PRO A 401 42.59 -4.48 -56.55
C PRO A 401 43.93 -3.66 -56.42
N PRO A 402 44.65 -3.39 -55.26
CA PRO A 402 44.63 -3.96 -53.87
C PRO A 402 45.03 -3.05 -52.62
N ALA A 403 45.29 -3.70 -51.44
CA ALA A 403 46.13 -3.32 -50.26
C ALA A 403 45.62 -2.30 -49.19
N LEU A 404 45.88 -2.38 -47.85
CA LEU A 404 46.55 -3.36 -46.94
C LEU A 404 46.34 -3.05 -45.40
N ARG A 405 46.11 -4.06 -44.53
CA ARG A 405 46.31 -4.19 -43.02
C ARG A 405 45.70 -3.14 -42.04
N PHE A 406 45.41 -3.38 -40.74
CA PHE A 406 45.86 -4.31 -39.64
C PHE A 406 44.63 -4.83 -38.81
N LEU A 407 44.56 -6.10 -38.34
CA LEU A 407 44.80 -6.64 -36.96
C LEU A 407 44.02 -5.93 -35.80
N GLN A 408 43.34 -6.55 -34.80
CA GLN A 408 43.36 -7.88 -34.12
C GLN A 408 41.97 -8.24 -33.51
N GLU A 409 41.50 -9.51 -33.42
CA GLU A 409 41.57 -10.50 -32.29
C GLU A 409 40.93 -10.04 -30.93
N CYS A 410 40.18 -10.84 -30.15
CA CYS A 410 39.70 -12.24 -30.28
C CYS A 410 38.51 -12.54 -29.34
N ASP A 411 37.82 -13.67 -29.57
CA ASP A 411 36.75 -14.24 -28.72
C ASP A 411 37.25 -14.88 -27.40
N GLU A 412 36.36 -15.02 -26.40
CA GLU A 412 36.48 -16.03 -25.32
C GLU A 412 35.36 -17.06 -25.42
N CYS A 413 35.73 -18.35 -25.42
CA CYS A 413 34.82 -19.50 -25.56
C CYS A 413 34.49 -20.19 -24.22
N GLU A 414 33.41 -20.97 -24.22
CA GLU A 414 33.03 -21.83 -23.10
C GLU A 414 33.90 -23.10 -22.94
N ARG A 415 33.90 -23.56 -21.67
CA ARG A 415 33.72 -24.96 -21.21
C ARG A 415 34.93 -25.90 -20.98
N CYS A 416 34.79 -26.58 -19.84
CA CYS A 416 35.33 -27.88 -19.41
C CYS A 416 36.87 -28.02 -19.33
N GLY A 417 37.35 -28.24 -18.10
CA GLY A 417 38.69 -28.77 -17.88
C GLY A 417 38.71 -30.29 -17.94
N ASP A 418 39.89 -30.85 -18.22
CA ASP A 418 40.24 -32.21 -17.80
C ASP A 418 41.74 -32.32 -17.47
N SER A 419 42.09 -33.37 -16.74
CA SER A 419 43.37 -33.52 -16.02
C SER A 419 44.52 -34.11 -16.87
N PRO A 420 45.81 -34.02 -16.43
CA PRO A 420 46.94 -33.97 -17.35
C PRO A 420 47.64 -35.32 -17.62
N LEU A 421 48.11 -35.52 -18.86
CA LEU A 421 49.02 -36.62 -19.22
C LEU A 421 50.16 -36.18 -20.18
N ARG A 422 51.34 -35.99 -19.57
CA ARG A 422 52.68 -36.42 -20.04
C ARG A 422 53.17 -36.10 -21.48
N LEU A 423 54.29 -35.36 -21.52
CA LEU A 423 55.61 -35.66 -22.15
C LEU A 423 56.16 -34.64 -23.18
N ARG A 424 57.37 -34.13 -22.85
CA ARG A 424 58.42 -33.53 -23.73
C ARG A 424 58.03 -32.24 -24.50
N GLY A 425 58.85 -31.19 -24.52
CA GLY A 425 60.15 -30.95 -23.90
C GLY A 425 60.83 -29.69 -24.50
N ALA A 426 61.85 -29.15 -23.80
CA ALA A 426 62.56 -27.89 -24.10
C ALA A 426 61.69 -26.59 -24.01
N GLY A 427 62.18 -25.46 -23.50
CA GLY A 427 63.46 -25.20 -22.83
C GLY A 427 63.70 -23.69 -22.65
N LEU A 428 64.45 -23.30 -21.59
CA LEU A 428 64.92 -21.93 -21.26
C LEU A 428 63.83 -20.88 -20.92
N CYS A 429 63.72 -20.34 -19.70
CA CYS A 429 64.62 -19.46 -18.91
C CYS A 429 64.39 -17.94 -19.11
N LEU A 430 63.92 -17.30 -18.03
CA LEU A 430 64.25 -15.97 -17.42
C LEU A 430 65.19 -15.00 -18.17
N PRO A 431 65.10 -13.64 -17.98
CA PRO A 431 64.73 -12.90 -16.75
C PRO A 431 63.62 -11.83 -16.97
N ALA A 432 62.82 -11.38 -15.97
CA ALA A 432 63.09 -10.57 -14.77
C ALA A 432 63.38 -9.06 -15.00
N GLY A 433 62.55 -8.19 -14.40
CA GLY A 433 62.94 -6.84 -13.95
C GLY A 433 62.35 -5.62 -14.68
N ALA A 434 61.20 -5.13 -14.22
CA ALA A 434 60.93 -3.72 -13.85
C ALA A 434 59.56 -3.61 -13.15
#